data_AF-A0A8X7VIH0-F1
#
_entry.id   AF-A0A8X7VIH0-F1
#
_cell.length_a   1.000
_cell.length_b   1.000
_cell.length_c   1.000
_cell.angle_alpha   90.00
_cell.angle_beta   90.00
_cell.angle_gamma   90.00
#
_symmetry.space_group_name_H-M   'P 1'
#
loop_
_entity.id
_entity.type
_entity.pdbx_description
1 polymer ?
#
loop_
_entity_poly.entity_id
_entity_poly.type
_entity_poly.pdbx_seq_one_letter_code
_entity_poly.pdbx_strand_id
1 'polypeptide(L)' 'MRIRVKGGGHTSQFYAISQSIAKAFIVFYQKFKDVQSKKEVQDILIRYDRTMLVADPRRCEPKKFGGRGARSRFQKSYR' A
#
# COMPACT_ATOMS: atom_id res chain seq x y z
N MET A 1 9.87 18.50 -2.06
CA MET A 1 9.15 17.34 -2.65
C MET A 1 7.66 17.65 -2.66
N ARG A 2 6.97 17.44 -3.79
CA ARG A 2 5.52 17.74 -3.92
C ARG A 2 4.76 16.45 -4.18
N ILE A 3 3.80 16.12 -3.33
CA ILE A 3 3.00 14.90 -3.42
C ILE A 3 1.54 15.29 -3.60
N ARG A 4 0.86 14.70 -4.59
CA ARG A 4 -0.59 14.85 -4.80
C ARG A 4 -1.18 13.45 -4.81
N VAL A 5 -2.16 13.18 -3.93
CA VAL A 5 -2.84 11.89 -3.84
C VAL A 5 -4.32 12.08 -4.17
N LYS A 6 -4.91 11.11 -4.88
CA LYS A 6 -6.34 11.06 -5.23
C LYS A 6 -6.88 9.64 -5.10
N GLY A 7 -8.16 9.51 -4.74
CA GLY A 7 -8.82 8.22 -4.51
C GLY A 7 -8.53 7.62 -3.14
N GLY A 8 -9.20 6.51 -2.81
CA GLY A 8 -9.11 5.86 -1.49
C GLY A 8 -9.77 6.66 -0.35
N GLY A 9 -9.64 6.16 0.88
CA GLY A 9 -10.02 6.86 2.11
C GLY A 9 -8.81 7.47 2.83
N HIS A 10 -9.06 8.24 3.90
CA HIS A 10 -8.05 8.99 4.65
C HIS A 10 -6.82 8.16 5.05
N THR A 11 -7.05 6.98 5.66
CA THR A 11 -5.96 6.09 6.08
C THR A 11 -5.17 5.53 4.90
N SER A 12 -5.85 5.09 3.84
CA SER A 12 -5.18 4.59 2.63
C SER A 12 -4.36 5.66 1.91
N GLN A 13 -4.80 6.92 1.94
CA GLN A 13 -4.04 8.04 1.40
C GLN A 13 -2.78 8.31 2.21
N PHE A 14 -2.84 8.21 3.54
CA PHE A 14 -1.66 8.32 4.40
C PHE A 14 -0.61 7.26 4.05
N TYR A 15 -1.01 6.00 3.89
CA TYR A 15 -0.09 4.94 3.46
C TYR A 15 0.49 5.20 2.06
N ALA A 16 -0.32 5.72 1.12
CA ALA A 16 0.15 6.10 -0.21
C ALA A 16 1.17 7.23 -0.17
N ILE A 17 0.97 8.23 0.70
CA ILE A 17 1.94 9.31 0.94
C ILE A 17 3.25 8.69 1.44
N SER A 18 3.23 7.93 2.54
CA SER A 18 4.43 7.31 3.11
C SER A 18 5.21 6.48 2.09
N GLN A 19 4.52 5.67 1.28
CA GLN A 19 5.15 4.92 0.20
C GLN A 19 5.81 5.80 -0.87
N SER A 20 5.14 6.90 -1.25
CA SER A 20 5.67 7.81 -2.26
C SER A 20 6.94 8.52 -1.78
N ILE A 21 7.02 8.88 -0.49
CA ILE A 21 8.21 9.46 0.13
C ILE A 21 9.38 8.46 0.05
N ALA A 22 9.17 7.25 0.56
CA ALA A 22 10.21 6.21 0.62
C ALA A 22 10.76 5.86 -0.78
N LYS A 23 9.86 5.68 -1.76
CA LYS A 23 10.26 5.39 -3.15
C LYS A 23 11.01 6.56 -3.79
N ALA A 24 10.57 7.80 -3.55
CA ALA A 24 11.25 8.98 -4.08
C ALA A 24 12.69 9.10 -3.55
N PHE A 25 12.91 8.81 -2.26
CA PHE A 25 14.26 8.76 -1.69
C PHE A 25 15.13 7.70 -2.36
N ILE A 26 14.68 6.46 -2.49
CA ILE A 26 15.47 5.40 -3.14
C ILE A 26 15.84 5.77 -4.58
N VAL A 27 14.89 6.32 -5.35
CA VAL A 27 15.14 6.74 -6.73
C VAL A 27 16.13 7.91 -6.79
N PHE A 28 16.07 8.86 -5.85
CA PHE A 28 17.03 9.96 -5.77
C PHE A 28 18.45 9.44 -5.55
N TYR A 29 18.66 8.55 -4.57
CA TYR A 29 19.97 7.94 -4.32
C TYR A 29 20.45 7.08 -5.49
N GLN A 30 19.54 6.37 -6.16
CA GLN A 30 19.88 5.59 -7.35
C GLN A 30 20.41 6.44 -8.51
N LYS A 31 19.90 7.68 -8.67
CA LYS A 31 20.24 8.54 -9.81
C LYS A 31 21.40 9.49 -9.54
N PHE A 32 21.49 10.02 -8.32
CA PHE A 32 22.40 11.13 -7.98
C PHE A 32 23.50 10.75 -6.98
N LYS A 33 23.51 9.50 -6.49
CA LYS A 33 24.47 8.98 -5.51
C LYS A 33 24.96 7.59 -5.93
N ASP A 34 25.64 6.92 -5.02
CA ASP A 34 26.24 5.60 -5.17
C ASP A 34 25.27 4.44 -4.83
N VAL A 35 25.58 3.27 -5.38
CA VAL A 35 24.78 2.04 -5.21
C VAL A 35 24.78 1.55 -3.76
N GLN A 36 25.86 1.81 -3.02
CA GLN A 36 26.00 1.39 -1.63
C GLN A 36 25.04 2.17 -0.73
N SER A 37 25.06 3.50 -0.80
CA SER A 37 24.13 4.37 -0.07
C SER A 37 22.66 4.04 -0.38
N LYS A 38 22.33 3.73 -1.64
CA LYS A 38 20.97 3.28 -2.02
C LYS A 38 20.57 2.01 -1.24
N LYS A 39 21.47 1.02 -1.19
CA LYS A 39 21.21 -0.26 -0.53
C LYS A 39 21.03 -0.09 0.98
N GLU A 40 21.85 0.74 1.61
CA GLU A 40 21.73 1.05 3.04
C GLU A 40 20.38 1.69 3.38
N VAL A 41 19.95 2.69 2.61
CA VAL A 41 18.63 3.33 2.79
C VAL A 41 17.51 2.32 2.57
N GLN A 42 17.61 1.48 1.55
CA GLN A 42 16.63 0.43 1.28
C GLN A 42 16.53 -0.57 2.43
N ASP A 43 17.67 -1.02 2.96
CA ASP A 43 17.73 -1.98 4.07
C ASP A 43 17.14 -1.39 5.36
N ILE A 44 17.41 -0.11 5.65
CA ILE A 44 16.81 0.61 6.79
C ILE A 44 15.28 0.67 6.65
N LEU A 45 14.78 1.04 5.47
CA LEU A 45 13.35 1.15 5.21
C LEU A 45 12.64 -0.21 5.32
N ILE A 46 13.24 -1.28 4.78
CA ILE A 46 12.67 -2.64 4.86
C ILE A 46 12.66 -3.16 6.30
N ARG A 47 13.73 -2.90 7.07
CA ARG A 47 13.80 -3.28 8.49
C ARG A 47 12.75 -2.58 9.34
N TYR A 48 12.46 -1.32 9.03
CA TYR A 48 11.41 -0.57 9.71
C TYR A 48 10.01 -1.07 9.33
N ASP A 49 9.68 -1.00 8.04
CA ASP A 49 8.38 -1.45 7.52
C ASP A 49 8.46 -1.75 6.01
N ARG A 50 8.25 -3.01 5.65
CA ARG A 50 8.23 -3.47 4.24
C ARG A 50 7.17 -2.76 3.41
N THR A 51 6.06 -2.32 4.01
CA THR A 51 4.95 -1.67 3.29
C THR A 51 5.32 -0.28 2.78
N MET A 52 6.41 0.33 3.26
CA MET A 52 6.92 1.60 2.71
C MET A 52 7.44 1.46 1.28
N LEU A 53 7.92 0.28 0.90
CA LEU A 53 8.45 0.03 -0.45
C LEU A 53 7.52 -0.81 -1.31
N VAL A 54 6.87 -1.81 -0.74
CA VAL A 54 5.97 -2.71 -1.46
C VAL A 54 4.53 -2.33 -1.14
N ALA A 55 3.74 -2.09 -2.18
CA ALA A 55 2.33 -1.78 -2.03
C ALA A 55 1.54 -3.02 -1.63
N ASP A 56 0.53 -2.81 -0.77
CA ASP A 56 -0.43 -3.86 -0.42
C ASP A 56 -1.39 -4.12 -1.60
N PRO A 57 -1.40 -5.33 -2.19
CA PRO A 57 -2.24 -5.62 -3.35
C PRO A 57 -3.72 -5.84 -2.99
N ARG A 58 -4.10 -5.90 -1.70
CA ARG A 58 -5.46 -6.20 -1.27
C ARG A 58 -6.48 -5.22 -1.85
N ARG A 59 -7.59 -5.78 -2.37
CA ARG A 59 -8.75 -5.04 -2.89
C ARG A 59 -10.04 -5.67 -2.39
N CYS A 60 -11.10 -4.87 -2.29
CA CYS A 60 -12.41 -5.38 -1.91
C CYS A 60 -12.92 -6.38 -2.96
N GLU A 61 -13.29 -7.57 -2.51
CA GLU A 61 -13.92 -8.57 -3.38
C GLU A 61 -15.28 -8.05 -3.89
N PRO A 62 -15.67 -8.38 -5.14
CA PRO A 62 -17.00 -8.04 -5.66
C PRO A 62 -18.13 -8.66 -4.83
N LYS A 63 -19.28 -7.97 -4.76
CA LYS A 63 -20.50 -8.51 -4.15
C LYS A 63 -21.01 -9.72 -4.95
N LYS A 64 -21.42 -10.77 -4.25
CA LYS A 64 -22.08 -11.96 -4.85
C LYS A 64 -23.58 -11.91 -4.54
N PHE A 65 -24.41 -12.53 -5.39
CA PHE A 65 -25.86 -12.57 -5.21
C PHE A 65 -26.26 -13.35 -3.94
N GLY A 66 -27.52 -13.22 -3.49
CA GLY A 66 -28.01 -14.04 -2.36
C GLY A 66 -27.38 -13.72 -1.01
N GLY A 67 -26.91 -12.49 -0.82
CA GLY A 67 -26.39 -11.99 0.44
C GLY A 67 -26.03 -10.51 0.39
N ARG A 68 -25.59 -9.96 1.54
CA ARG A 68 -25.30 -8.53 1.68
C ARG A 68 -23.92 -8.14 1.12
N GLY A 69 -22.91 -9.00 1.26
CA GLY A 69 -21.52 -8.74 0.86
C GLY A 69 -20.93 -9.81 -0.07
N ALA A 70 -19.59 -9.80 -0.18
CA ALA A 70 -18.86 -10.72 -1.04
C ALA A 70 -18.97 -12.20 -0.64
N ARG A 71 -19.04 -12.48 0.67
CA ARG A 71 -19.05 -13.85 1.22
C ARG A 71 -20.28 -14.21 2.05
N SER A 72 -20.91 -13.25 2.73
CA SER A 72 -22.13 -13.47 3.52
C SER A 72 -23.29 -13.92 2.63
N ARG A 73 -24.07 -14.94 3.04
CA ARG A 73 -25.34 -15.32 2.39
C ARG A 73 -26.52 -15.01 3.30
N PHE A 74 -27.71 -14.83 2.73
CA PHE A 74 -28.94 -14.69 3.52
C PHE A 74 -29.23 -15.97 4.29
N GLN A 75 -29.66 -15.81 5.55
CA GLN A 75 -30.01 -16.93 6.42
C GLN A 75 -31.27 -17.64 5.88
N LYS A 76 -31.24 -18.96 5.88
CA LYS A 76 -32.39 -19.81 5.55
C LYS A 76 -33.12 -20.21 6.84
N SER A 77 -34.44 -20.31 6.78
CA SER A 77 -35.31 -20.49 7.95
C SER A 77 -35.65 -21.96 8.28
N TYR A 78 -34.91 -22.94 7.77
CA TYR A 78 -35.26 -24.38 7.89
C TYR A 78 -35.08 -24.96 9.31
N ARG A 79 -35.23 -24.13 10.34
CA ARG A 79 -35.30 -24.54 11.73
C ARG A 79 -36.76 -24.57 12.18
#